data_AF-A0A7J4DP80-F1
#
_entry.id   AF-A0A7J4DP80-F1
#
_cell.length_a   1.000
_cell.length_b   1.000
_cell.length_c   1.000
_cell.angle_alpha   90.00
_cell.angle_beta   90.00
_cell.angle_gamma   90.00
#
_symmetry.space_group_name_H-M   'P 1'
#
loop_
_entity.id
_entity.type
_entity.pdbx_description
1 polymer ?
#
loop_
_entity_poly.entity_id
_entity_poly.type
_entity_poly.pdbx_seq_one_letter_code
_entity_poly.pdbx_strand_id
1 'polypeptide(L)'
;MILNNVEILTLLGNTYYCLEDFNRSANVYKKIVQIRPWNTQCLFNLANVYSELKRYDTIIKLYQKVITINPDFLDSYNNLGFIYYHKMQDAHKAIVAYMRINTPDPNINRLIEYAHNEEYSRGNPSSMYLESIDLYKTIHDEGDKARGLRSEDTDPGYFLTRWIKDIKKLIDTTNSENILDYDSGKGNQYSVPVQSSEGKKWRNIQEYWNVDEIYCFDPGYESFNRLPQKSFDGVVATDVLEHCPVEDVRWILEEIFSFANKFVFANIACYPAKTILPNNRNAHRTILPAAWWKIILSKLSATFPHIKYAVILEYAWCTPRGNKPVNQL
;
A
#
# COMPACT_ATOMS: atom_id res chain seq x y z
N MET A 1 9.46 -52.54 20.85
CA MET A 1 9.43 -51.16 21.39
C MET A 1 10.44 -50.27 20.64
N ILE A 2 10.37 -50.20 19.29
CA ILE A 2 11.37 -49.52 18.44
C ILE A 2 10.74 -48.44 17.52
N LEU A 3 9.41 -48.26 17.53
CA LEU A 3 8.72 -47.41 16.53
C LEU A 3 8.57 -45.92 16.88
N ASN A 4 9.22 -45.43 17.94
CA ASN A 4 9.18 -44.01 18.33
C ASN A 4 10.45 -43.24 17.98
N ASN A 5 11.39 -43.83 17.23
CA ASN A 5 12.55 -43.07 16.78
C ASN A 5 12.15 -42.12 15.63
N VAL A 6 12.11 -40.83 15.94
CA VAL A 6 11.78 -39.72 15.02
C VAL A 6 12.69 -39.70 13.79
N GLU A 7 13.94 -40.14 13.91
CA GLU A 7 14.88 -40.18 12.78
C GLU A 7 14.48 -41.27 11.78
N ILE A 8 14.14 -42.47 12.28
CA ILE A 8 13.66 -43.58 11.45
C ILE A 8 12.33 -43.21 10.78
N LEU A 9 11.43 -42.58 11.52
CA LEU A 9 10.16 -42.09 10.96
C LEU A 9 10.39 -40.99 9.91
N THR A 10 11.33 -40.09 10.12
CA THR A 10 11.69 -39.04 9.13
C THR A 10 12.21 -39.69 7.84
N LEU A 11 13.13 -40.65 7.95
CA LEU A 11 13.64 -41.38 6.79
C LEU A 11 12.51 -42.10 6.05
N LEU A 12 11.63 -42.79 6.77
CA LEU A 12 10.48 -43.47 6.19
C LEU A 12 9.50 -42.50 5.50
N GLY A 13 9.24 -41.35 6.11
CA GLY A 13 8.40 -40.29 5.53
C GLY A 13 8.98 -39.75 4.22
N ASN A 14 10.29 -39.52 4.20
CA ASN A 14 11.04 -39.13 2.99
C ASN A 14 11.00 -40.21 1.92
N THR A 15 11.22 -41.48 2.28
CA THR A 15 11.16 -42.59 1.32
C THR A 15 9.80 -42.67 0.65
N TYR A 16 8.70 -42.59 1.41
CA TYR A 16 7.37 -42.56 0.81
C TYR A 16 7.13 -41.34 -0.07
N TYR A 17 7.69 -40.17 0.28
CA TYR A 17 7.60 -38.98 -0.56
C TYR A 17 8.34 -39.17 -1.89
N CYS A 18 9.56 -39.72 -1.87
CA CYS A 18 10.33 -40.02 -3.08
C CYS A 18 9.69 -41.11 -3.96
N LEU A 19 8.89 -42.00 -3.38
CA LEU A 19 8.09 -43.00 -4.10
C LEU A 19 6.73 -42.44 -4.57
N GLU A 20 6.48 -41.14 -4.40
CA GLU A 20 5.21 -40.46 -4.71
C GLU A 20 3.98 -41.02 -3.96
N ASP A 21 4.20 -41.82 -2.90
CA ASP A 21 3.15 -42.30 -2.00
C ASP A 21 2.88 -41.23 -0.92
N PHE A 22 2.32 -40.10 -1.37
CA PHE A 22 2.07 -38.93 -0.53
C PHE A 22 1.10 -39.22 0.63
N ASN A 23 0.19 -40.19 0.48
CA ASN A 23 -0.73 -40.59 1.53
C ASN A 23 0.01 -41.28 2.68
N ARG A 24 0.89 -42.24 2.38
CA ARG A 24 1.71 -42.88 3.42
C ARG A 24 2.72 -41.91 4.00
N SER A 25 3.34 -41.07 3.17
CA SER A 25 4.25 -40.03 3.64
C SER A 25 3.56 -39.09 4.65
N ALA A 26 2.38 -38.57 4.33
CA ALA A 26 1.62 -37.69 5.23
C ALA A 26 1.27 -38.38 6.55
N ASN A 27 0.92 -39.66 6.52
CA ASN A 27 0.61 -40.43 7.73
C ASN A 27 1.83 -40.61 8.62
N VAL A 28 3.01 -40.84 8.05
CA VAL A 28 4.26 -40.93 8.80
C VAL A 28 4.62 -39.58 9.41
N TYR A 29 4.57 -38.50 8.62
CA TYR A 29 4.84 -37.16 9.12
C TYR A 29 3.87 -36.69 10.20
N LYS A 30 2.58 -37.04 10.11
CA LYS A 30 1.61 -36.79 11.19
C LYS A 30 2.00 -37.46 12.51
N LYS A 31 2.49 -38.71 12.48
CA LYS A 31 2.97 -39.40 13.69
C LYS A 31 4.16 -38.66 14.29
N ILE A 32 5.07 -38.15 13.46
CA ILE A 32 6.20 -37.35 13.95
C ILE A 32 5.72 -36.05 14.60
N VAL A 33 4.78 -35.35 13.97
CA VAL A 33 4.18 -34.12 14.53
C VAL A 33 3.43 -34.39 15.84
N GLN A 34 2.83 -35.57 16.03
CA GLN A 34 2.25 -35.98 17.31
C GLN A 34 3.31 -36.17 18.41
N ILE A 35 4.48 -36.72 18.08
CA ILE A 35 5.59 -36.93 19.03
C ILE A 35 6.36 -35.62 19.29
N ARG A 36 6.53 -34.79 18.27
CA ARG A 36 7.30 -33.52 18.28
C ARG A 36 6.49 -32.41 17.59
N PRO A 37 5.49 -31.83 18.29
CA PRO A 37 4.57 -30.84 17.70
C PRO A 37 5.20 -29.50 17.32
N TRP A 38 6.43 -29.25 17.79
CA TRP A 38 7.19 -28.03 17.56
C TRP A 38 8.38 -28.22 16.60
N ASN A 39 8.55 -29.42 16.02
CA ASN A 39 9.62 -29.66 15.07
C ASN A 39 9.27 -28.99 13.73
N THR A 40 9.91 -27.85 13.47
CA THR A 40 9.68 -27.00 12.29
C THR A 40 9.98 -27.74 10.99
N GLN A 41 11.05 -28.51 10.93
CA GLN A 41 11.39 -29.30 9.74
C GLN A 41 10.30 -30.34 9.40
N CYS A 42 9.75 -31.01 10.41
CA CYS A 42 8.69 -32.00 10.20
C CYS A 42 7.36 -31.36 9.82
N LEU A 43 7.04 -30.21 10.40
CA LEU A 43 5.87 -29.41 10.02
C LEU A 43 5.98 -28.91 8.57
N PHE A 44 7.18 -28.46 8.18
CA PHE A 44 7.49 -28.04 6.81
C PHE A 44 7.40 -29.21 5.82
N ASN A 45 8.01 -30.36 6.13
CA ASN A 45 7.93 -31.54 5.26
C ASN A 45 6.49 -32.05 5.13
N LEU A 46 5.69 -32.03 6.20
CA LEU A 46 4.27 -32.35 6.14
C LEU A 46 3.50 -31.38 5.22
N ALA A 47 3.86 -30.09 5.24
CA ALA A 47 3.28 -29.09 4.35
C ALA A 47 3.64 -29.34 2.89
N ASN A 48 4.89 -29.73 2.59
CA ASN A 48 5.32 -30.13 1.23
C ASN A 48 4.55 -31.35 0.73
N VAL A 49 4.36 -32.37 1.56
CA VAL A 49 3.55 -33.55 1.21
C VAL A 49 2.10 -33.14 0.89
N TYR A 50 1.54 -32.20 1.66
CA TYR A 50 0.20 -31.68 1.36
C TYR A 50 0.13 -30.78 0.12
N SER A 51 1.26 -30.20 -0.30
CA SER A 51 1.39 -29.49 -1.58
C SER A 51 1.15 -30.42 -2.75
N GLU A 52 1.76 -31.60 -2.73
CA GLU A 52 1.53 -32.64 -3.75
C GLU A 52 0.07 -33.12 -3.74
N LEU A 53 -0.55 -33.17 -2.57
CA LEU A 53 -1.97 -33.49 -2.40
C LEU A 53 -2.93 -32.32 -2.67
N LYS A 54 -2.41 -31.14 -3.06
CA LYS A 54 -3.16 -29.90 -3.37
C LYS A 54 -4.11 -29.45 -2.25
N ARG A 55 -3.77 -29.69 -0.97
CA ARG A 55 -4.59 -29.33 0.20
C ARG A 55 -4.22 -27.96 0.77
N TYR A 56 -4.40 -26.90 -0.03
CA TYR A 56 -3.86 -25.55 0.25
C TYR A 56 -4.21 -24.96 1.62
N ASP A 57 -5.44 -25.14 2.12
CA ASP A 57 -5.83 -24.65 3.46
C ASP A 57 -5.03 -25.31 4.60
N THR A 58 -4.65 -26.57 4.42
CA THR A 58 -3.84 -27.31 5.41
C THR A 58 -2.38 -26.86 5.33
N ILE A 59 -1.89 -26.64 4.11
CA ILE A 59 -0.52 -26.17 3.85
C ILE A 59 -0.29 -24.81 4.52
N ILE A 60 -1.21 -23.85 4.32
CA ILE A 60 -1.09 -22.51 4.89
C ILE A 60 -0.99 -22.55 6.41
N LYS A 61 -1.86 -23.34 7.07
CA LYS A 61 -1.83 -23.50 8.53
C LYS A 61 -0.50 -24.08 9.01
N LEU A 62 0.06 -25.04 8.28
CA LEU A 62 1.34 -25.64 8.64
C LEU A 62 2.51 -24.67 8.46
N TYR A 63 2.60 -23.96 7.33
CA TYR A 63 3.65 -22.95 7.14
C TYR A 63 3.54 -21.79 8.12
N GLN A 64 2.32 -21.32 8.41
CA GLN A 64 2.11 -20.31 9.46
C GLN A 64 2.59 -20.82 10.82
N LYS A 65 2.32 -22.09 11.15
CA LYS A 65 2.82 -22.69 12.40
C LYS A 65 4.36 -22.80 12.41
N VAL A 66 4.99 -23.15 11.28
CA VAL A 66 6.46 -23.14 11.16
C VAL A 66 7.00 -21.75 11.45
N ILE A 67 6.43 -20.72 10.82
CA ILE A 67 6.80 -19.31 11.01
C ILE A 67 6.61 -18.85 12.46
N THR A 68 5.53 -19.26 13.12
CA THR A 68 5.31 -18.94 14.54
C THR A 68 6.41 -19.52 15.44
N ILE A 69 6.92 -20.71 15.12
CA ILE A 69 7.92 -21.41 15.93
C ILE A 69 9.34 -20.95 15.59
N ASN A 70 9.64 -20.80 14.30
CA ASN A 70 10.90 -20.30 13.79
C ASN A 70 10.65 -19.22 12.73
N PRO A 71 10.65 -17.94 13.13
CA PRO A 71 10.50 -16.80 12.22
C PRO A 71 11.62 -16.66 11.18
N ASP A 72 12.73 -17.39 11.33
CA ASP A 72 13.86 -17.37 10.39
C ASP A 72 13.80 -18.52 9.38
N PHE A 73 12.73 -19.34 9.39
CA PHE A 73 12.54 -20.43 8.44
C PHE A 73 12.05 -19.91 7.08
N LEU A 74 12.97 -19.36 6.29
CA LEU A 74 12.69 -18.62 5.06
C LEU A 74 11.86 -19.42 4.03
N ASP A 75 12.09 -20.72 3.87
CA ASP A 75 11.35 -21.54 2.89
C ASP A 75 9.83 -21.55 3.13
N SER A 76 9.38 -21.39 4.39
CA SER A 76 7.94 -21.35 4.71
C SER A 76 7.28 -20.08 4.20
N TYR A 77 8.00 -18.96 4.24
CA TYR A 77 7.54 -17.69 3.70
C TYR A 77 7.52 -17.73 2.17
N ASN A 78 8.53 -18.32 1.53
CA ASN A 78 8.58 -18.48 0.07
C ASN A 78 7.38 -19.29 -0.43
N ASN A 79 7.14 -20.44 0.20
CA ASN A 79 6.07 -21.34 -0.21
C ASN A 79 4.67 -20.76 0.09
N LEU A 80 4.51 -19.99 1.18
CA LEU A 80 3.28 -19.23 1.42
C LEU A 80 3.05 -18.17 0.35
N GLY A 81 4.10 -17.42 0.00
CA GLY A 81 4.04 -16.42 -1.06
C GLY A 81 3.56 -17.00 -2.38
N PHE A 82 4.12 -18.14 -2.76
CA PHE A 82 3.75 -18.88 -3.97
C PHE A 82 2.29 -19.32 -3.96
N ILE A 83 1.83 -19.89 -2.85
CA ILE A 83 0.44 -20.35 -2.70
C ILE A 83 -0.52 -19.17 -2.78
N TYR A 84 -0.22 -18.08 -2.07
CA TYR A 84 -1.07 -16.90 -2.10
C TYR A 84 -1.15 -16.30 -3.51
N TYR A 85 -0.03 -16.21 -4.22
CA TYR A 85 0.02 -15.63 -5.57
C TYR A 85 -0.65 -16.53 -6.61
N HIS A 86 -0.22 -17.78 -6.74
CA HIS A 86 -0.63 -18.64 -7.85
C HIS A 86 -1.91 -19.44 -7.61
N LYS A 87 -2.26 -19.72 -6.35
CA LYS A 87 -3.40 -20.58 -6.03
C LYS A 87 -4.58 -19.79 -5.50
N MET A 88 -4.33 -18.78 -4.67
CA MET A 88 -5.38 -17.95 -4.09
C MET A 88 -5.61 -16.63 -4.82
N GLN A 89 -4.68 -16.24 -5.71
CA GLN A 89 -4.70 -14.93 -6.38
C GLN A 89 -4.74 -13.77 -5.35
N ASP A 90 -4.18 -13.99 -4.17
CA ASP A 90 -4.08 -13.04 -3.06
C ASP A 90 -2.69 -12.40 -3.08
N ALA A 91 -2.52 -11.41 -3.96
CA ALA A 91 -1.26 -10.69 -4.14
C ALA A 91 -0.79 -10.00 -2.85
N HIS A 92 -1.71 -9.60 -1.97
CA HIS A 92 -1.39 -8.97 -0.70
C HIS A 92 -0.67 -9.93 0.24
N LYS A 93 -1.26 -11.10 0.52
CA LYS A 93 -0.60 -12.09 1.38
C LYS A 93 0.66 -12.66 0.75
N ALA A 94 0.70 -12.73 -0.59
CA ALA A 94 1.90 -13.15 -1.31
C ALA A 94 3.08 -12.21 -1.03
N ILE A 95 2.87 -10.92 -1.22
CA ILE A 95 3.90 -9.89 -1.00
C ILE A 95 4.34 -9.87 0.48
N VAL A 96 3.41 -9.96 1.43
CA VAL A 96 3.75 -10.05 2.87
C VAL A 96 4.64 -11.24 3.18
N ALA A 97 4.34 -12.40 2.59
CA ALA A 97 5.15 -13.61 2.80
C ALA A 97 6.54 -13.45 2.16
N TYR A 98 6.60 -12.98 0.90
CA TYR A 98 7.85 -12.81 0.17
C TYR A 98 8.78 -11.70 0.70
N MET A 99 8.26 -10.70 1.41
CA MET A 99 9.08 -9.64 2.00
C MET A 99 10.02 -10.10 3.13
N ARG A 100 9.81 -11.29 3.70
CA ARG A 100 10.65 -11.81 4.79
C ARG A 100 11.93 -12.51 4.34
N ILE A 101 12.04 -12.80 3.05
CA ILE A 101 13.01 -13.77 2.53
C ILE A 101 14.02 -13.17 1.56
N ASN A 102 13.94 -11.86 1.27
CA ASN A 102 14.77 -11.19 0.25
C ASN A 102 14.88 -12.06 -1.02
N THR A 103 13.76 -12.61 -1.48
CA THR A 103 13.78 -13.64 -2.53
C THR A 103 14.19 -13.05 -3.87
N PRO A 104 14.99 -13.78 -4.66
CA PRO A 104 15.27 -13.48 -6.06
C PRO A 104 14.06 -13.73 -6.98
N ASP A 105 12.84 -13.34 -6.56
CA ASP A 105 11.75 -13.10 -7.50
C ASP A 105 11.99 -11.70 -8.10
N PRO A 106 12.27 -11.59 -9.40
CA PRO A 106 12.60 -10.32 -10.03
C PRO A 106 11.50 -9.27 -9.89
N ASN A 107 10.23 -9.66 -9.77
CA ASN A 107 9.13 -8.69 -9.63
C ASN A 107 9.05 -8.12 -8.20
N ILE A 108 9.39 -8.92 -7.19
CA ILE A 108 9.30 -8.51 -5.78
C ILE A 108 10.57 -7.81 -5.33
N ASN A 109 11.74 -8.30 -5.75
CA ASN A 109 12.99 -7.58 -5.57
C ASN A 109 12.92 -6.22 -6.24
N ARG A 110 12.36 -6.12 -7.45
CA ARG A 110 12.16 -4.84 -8.12
C ARG A 110 11.21 -3.91 -7.36
N LEU A 111 10.14 -4.43 -6.73
CA LEU A 111 9.24 -3.61 -5.88
C LEU A 111 9.91 -3.14 -4.58
N ILE A 112 10.82 -3.93 -4.00
CA ILE A 112 11.64 -3.54 -2.85
C ILE A 112 12.76 -2.58 -3.27
N GLU A 113 13.37 -2.81 -4.43
CA GLU A 113 14.41 -1.98 -5.04
C GLU A 113 13.85 -0.61 -5.43
N TYR A 114 12.65 -0.51 -6.03
CA TYR A 114 11.97 0.77 -6.26
C TYR A 114 11.64 1.51 -4.96
N ALA A 115 11.21 0.79 -3.92
CA ALA A 115 11.02 1.37 -2.59
C ALA A 115 12.34 1.89 -1.97
N HIS A 116 13.49 1.48 -2.53
CA HIS A 116 14.83 1.87 -2.11
C HIS A 116 15.60 2.69 -3.13
N ASN A 117 15.03 2.96 -4.31
CA ASN A 117 15.76 3.57 -5.40
C ASN A 117 15.95 5.07 -5.12
N GLU A 118 17.20 5.48 -5.01
CA GLU A 118 17.62 6.89 -4.81
C GLU A 118 18.04 7.56 -6.12
N GLU A 119 17.93 6.85 -7.25
CA GLU A 119 18.18 7.38 -8.59
C GLU A 119 17.24 8.52 -8.95
N TYR A 120 15.97 8.42 -8.52
CA TYR A 120 14.94 9.40 -8.85
C TYR A 120 14.79 10.45 -7.74
N SER A 121 14.61 11.69 -8.16
CA SER A 121 14.36 12.83 -7.29
C SER A 121 13.54 13.88 -8.03
N ARG A 122 13.10 14.94 -7.36
CA ARG A 122 12.48 16.08 -8.07
C ARG A 122 13.37 16.67 -9.17
N GLY A 123 14.69 16.68 -8.96
CA GLY A 123 15.66 17.18 -9.96
C GLY A 123 15.97 16.16 -11.06
N ASN A 124 15.63 14.89 -10.86
CA ASN A 124 15.80 13.79 -11.80
C ASN A 124 14.60 12.83 -11.73
N PRO A 125 13.38 13.27 -12.12
CA PRO A 125 12.20 12.43 -12.00
C PRO A 125 12.18 11.37 -13.12
N SER A 126 11.39 10.31 -12.95
CA SER A 126 11.23 9.33 -14.03
C SER A 126 10.59 9.97 -15.27
N SER A 127 10.86 9.39 -16.45
CA SER A 127 10.20 9.81 -17.68
C SER A 127 8.68 9.63 -17.62
N MET A 128 8.20 8.65 -16.85
CA MET A 128 6.78 8.41 -16.63
C MET A 128 6.13 9.48 -15.76
N TYR A 129 6.88 10.07 -14.82
CA TYR A 129 6.39 11.19 -14.02
C TYR A 129 6.24 12.43 -14.89
N LEU A 130 7.25 12.75 -15.70
CA LEU A 130 7.19 13.87 -16.65
C LEU A 130 6.02 13.72 -17.63
N GLU A 131 5.83 12.52 -18.20
CA GLU A 131 4.66 12.21 -19.05
C GLU A 131 3.33 12.46 -18.33
N SER A 132 3.26 12.11 -17.03
CA SER A 132 2.06 12.30 -16.22
C SER A 132 1.80 13.79 -16.01
N ILE A 133 2.81 14.57 -15.62
CA ILE A 133 2.68 16.01 -15.42
C ILE A 133 2.22 16.71 -16.71
N ASP A 134 2.82 16.39 -17.86
CA ASP A 134 2.42 16.98 -19.14
C ASP A 134 1.00 16.62 -19.56
N LEU A 135 0.57 15.39 -19.25
CA LEU A 135 -0.81 14.95 -19.48
C LEU A 135 -1.79 15.70 -18.58
N TYR A 136 -1.51 15.83 -17.28
CA TYR A 136 -2.39 16.54 -16.35
C TYR A 136 -2.47 18.04 -16.68
N LYS A 137 -1.36 18.68 -17.06
CA LYS A 137 -1.36 20.05 -17.61
C LYS A 137 -2.30 20.19 -18.79
N THR A 138 -2.17 19.28 -19.77
CA THR A 138 -3.03 19.26 -20.96
C THR A 138 -4.51 19.09 -20.58
N ILE A 139 -4.80 18.22 -19.61
CA ILE A 139 -6.16 18.01 -19.10
C ILE A 139 -6.69 19.29 -18.41
N HIS A 140 -5.86 19.99 -17.63
CA HIS A 140 -6.25 21.24 -16.99
C HIS A 140 -6.50 22.37 -17.99
N ASP A 141 -5.75 22.42 -19.08
CA ASP A 141 -5.81 23.48 -20.08
C ASP A 141 -6.93 23.25 -21.11
N GLU A 142 -7.05 22.02 -21.62
CA GLU A 142 -7.97 21.66 -22.71
C GLU A 142 -9.25 20.96 -22.25
N GLY A 143 -9.28 20.45 -21.02
CA GLY A 143 -10.32 19.55 -20.55
C GLY A 143 -10.06 18.09 -20.91
N ASP A 144 -10.86 17.19 -20.32
CA ASP A 144 -10.80 15.76 -20.60
C ASP A 144 -11.86 15.38 -21.64
N LYS A 145 -11.46 15.42 -22.92
CA LYS A 145 -12.32 15.07 -24.06
C LYS A 145 -12.87 13.64 -23.98
N ALA A 146 -12.09 12.70 -23.43
CA ALA A 146 -12.51 11.30 -23.31
C ALA A 146 -13.66 11.15 -22.29
N ARG A 147 -13.67 11.99 -21.26
CA ARG A 147 -14.76 12.05 -20.26
C ARG A 147 -15.82 13.12 -20.54
N GLY A 148 -15.66 13.92 -21.60
CA GLY A 148 -16.54 15.05 -21.91
C GLY A 148 -16.48 16.18 -20.88
N LEU A 149 -15.35 16.33 -20.18
CA LEU A 149 -15.14 17.40 -19.19
C LEU A 149 -14.50 18.61 -19.87
N ARG A 150 -15.00 19.80 -19.53
CA ARG A 150 -14.35 21.06 -19.90
C ARG A 150 -13.16 21.32 -18.98
N SER A 151 -12.25 22.18 -19.38
CA SER A 151 -11.05 22.50 -18.59
C SER A 151 -11.43 22.93 -17.17
N GLU A 152 -12.39 23.83 -16.98
CA GLU A 152 -12.83 24.29 -15.65
C GLU A 152 -13.34 23.16 -14.73
N ASP A 153 -13.81 22.05 -15.30
CA ASP A 153 -14.40 20.93 -14.57
C ASP A 153 -13.39 19.81 -14.26
N THR A 154 -12.15 19.90 -14.76
CA THR A 154 -11.11 18.89 -14.50
C THR A 154 -10.42 19.11 -13.17
N ASP A 155 -10.33 18.03 -12.40
CA ASP A 155 -9.65 17.94 -11.11
C ASP A 155 -9.88 19.15 -10.17
N PRO A 156 -11.12 19.29 -9.66
CA PRO A 156 -11.48 20.41 -8.81
C PRO A 156 -10.90 20.32 -7.37
N GLY A 157 -10.24 19.22 -7.00
CA GLY A 157 -9.73 19.02 -5.62
C GLY A 157 -10.78 18.58 -4.58
N TYR A 158 -12.00 18.25 -4.99
CA TYR A 158 -13.08 17.86 -4.05
C TYR A 158 -12.84 16.55 -3.30
N PHE A 159 -11.84 15.75 -3.68
CA PHE A 159 -11.57 14.47 -3.02
C PHE A 159 -11.22 14.66 -1.52
N LEU A 160 -10.48 15.72 -1.19
CA LEU A 160 -10.15 16.11 0.18
C LEU A 160 -11.36 16.28 1.10
N THR A 161 -12.53 16.66 0.55
CA THR A 161 -13.76 16.91 1.33
C THR A 161 -14.24 15.69 2.13
N ARG A 162 -13.85 14.48 1.71
CA ARG A 162 -14.15 13.22 2.42
C ARG A 162 -13.46 13.15 3.78
N TRP A 163 -12.33 13.84 3.93
CA TRP A 163 -11.40 13.69 5.04
C TRP A 163 -11.32 14.91 5.95
N ILE A 164 -12.08 15.98 5.67
CA ILE A 164 -11.98 17.26 6.40
C ILE A 164 -12.17 17.11 7.91
N LYS A 165 -12.99 16.16 8.36
CA LYS A 165 -13.22 15.90 9.79
C LYS A 165 -12.02 15.21 10.44
N ASP A 166 -11.37 14.29 9.75
CA ASP A 166 -10.22 13.55 10.26
C ASP A 166 -8.96 14.41 10.25
N ILE A 167 -8.77 15.18 9.18
CA ILE A 167 -7.73 16.22 9.11
C ILE A 167 -7.92 17.24 10.23
N LYS A 168 -9.16 17.71 10.48
CA LYS A 168 -9.44 18.63 11.59
C LYS A 168 -8.96 18.10 12.95
N LYS A 169 -9.16 16.81 13.23
CA LYS A 169 -8.69 16.20 14.49
C LYS A 169 -7.18 16.30 14.62
N LEU A 170 -6.43 16.10 13.53
CA LEU A 170 -4.97 16.24 13.53
C LEU A 170 -4.57 17.70 13.76
N ILE A 171 -5.21 18.63 13.07
CA ILE A 171 -5.00 20.08 13.26
C ILE A 171 -5.20 20.47 14.72
N ASP A 172 -6.34 20.12 15.30
CA ASP A 172 -6.69 20.46 16.69
C ASP A 172 -5.71 19.80 17.68
N THR A 173 -5.33 18.53 17.47
CA THR A 173 -4.44 17.77 18.37
C THR A 173 -2.98 18.22 18.30
N THR A 174 -2.58 18.85 17.19
CA THR A 174 -1.22 19.35 16.98
C THR A 174 -1.10 20.86 17.15
N ASN A 175 -2.22 21.56 17.38
CA ASN A 175 -2.28 23.02 17.39
C ASN A 175 -1.63 23.61 16.13
N SER A 176 -2.08 23.14 14.96
CA SER A 176 -1.55 23.54 13.65
C SER A 176 -2.28 24.77 13.11
N GLU A 177 -1.53 25.71 12.51
CA GLU A 177 -2.04 27.00 12.06
C GLU A 177 -1.92 27.22 10.55
N ASN A 178 -1.05 26.47 9.86
CA ASN A 178 -0.88 26.58 8.41
C ASN A 178 -0.73 25.20 7.76
N ILE A 179 -1.46 24.99 6.66
CA ILE A 179 -1.57 23.68 6.00
C ILE A 179 -1.12 23.79 4.54
N LEU A 180 -0.32 22.83 4.09
CA LEU A 180 -0.07 22.58 2.68
C LEU A 180 -1.02 21.51 2.17
N ASP A 181 -1.77 21.80 1.12
CA ASP A 181 -2.48 20.82 0.30
C ASP A 181 -1.59 20.45 -0.90
N TYR A 182 -0.95 19.29 -0.81
CA TYR A 182 -0.02 18.79 -1.80
C TYR A 182 -0.80 18.00 -2.86
N ASP A 183 -0.74 18.47 -4.10
CA ASP A 183 -1.54 18.01 -5.25
C ASP A 183 -3.04 18.35 -5.08
N SER A 184 -3.31 19.63 -4.88
CA SER A 184 -4.64 20.16 -4.50
C SER A 184 -5.67 20.21 -5.64
N GLY A 185 -5.30 19.84 -6.87
CA GLY A 185 -6.07 20.13 -8.07
C GLY A 185 -6.23 21.63 -8.25
N LYS A 186 -7.45 22.06 -8.59
CA LYS A 186 -7.81 23.49 -8.69
C LYS A 186 -8.14 24.17 -7.37
N GLY A 187 -8.11 23.45 -6.24
CA GLY A 187 -8.39 24.04 -4.92
C GLY A 187 -9.84 24.50 -4.72
N ASN A 188 -10.79 24.06 -5.56
CA ASN A 188 -12.19 24.51 -5.51
C ASN A 188 -12.87 24.12 -4.19
N GLN A 189 -12.39 23.06 -3.53
CA GLN A 189 -12.83 22.62 -2.20
C GLN A 189 -12.77 23.73 -1.14
N TYR A 190 -11.80 24.65 -1.26
CA TYR A 190 -11.61 25.75 -0.30
C TYR A 190 -12.58 26.91 -0.49
N SER A 191 -13.41 26.87 -1.52
CA SER A 191 -14.48 27.86 -1.76
C SER A 191 -15.88 27.34 -1.39
N VAL A 192 -15.98 26.09 -0.92
CA VAL A 192 -17.27 25.45 -0.60
C VAL A 192 -17.61 25.56 0.89
N PRO A 193 -18.83 25.99 1.26
CA PRO A 193 -19.26 26.02 2.66
C PRO A 193 -19.25 24.65 3.34
N VAL A 194 -18.85 24.62 4.61
CA VAL A 194 -18.87 23.41 5.45
C VAL A 194 -20.03 23.50 6.43
N GLN A 195 -20.73 22.39 6.66
CA GLN A 195 -21.83 22.31 7.63
C GLN A 195 -21.69 21.07 8.52
N SER A 196 -21.89 21.24 9.83
CA SER A 196 -21.93 20.12 10.79
C SER A 196 -23.27 19.39 10.75
N SER A 197 -23.31 18.18 11.32
CA SER A 197 -24.56 17.44 11.54
C SER A 197 -25.56 18.18 12.43
N GLU A 198 -25.08 19.10 13.28
CA GLU A 198 -25.88 19.92 14.19
C GLU A 198 -26.29 21.27 13.57
N GLY A 199 -25.97 21.51 12.30
CA GLY A 199 -26.38 22.71 11.57
C GLY A 199 -25.46 23.93 11.72
N LYS A 200 -24.33 23.82 12.43
CA LYS A 200 -23.30 24.87 12.45
C LYS A 200 -22.68 24.99 11.05
N LYS A 201 -22.51 26.22 10.57
CA LYS A 201 -21.98 26.52 9.23
C LYS A 201 -20.69 27.31 9.32
N TRP A 202 -19.80 27.06 8.37
CA TRP A 202 -18.55 27.78 8.13
C TRP A 202 -18.51 28.20 6.67
N ARG A 203 -17.91 29.36 6.37
CA ARG A 203 -17.85 29.85 4.98
C ARG A 203 -17.06 28.92 4.06
N ASN A 204 -16.03 28.26 4.60
CA ASN A 204 -15.17 27.33 3.88
C ASN A 204 -14.42 26.39 4.83
N ILE A 205 -13.59 25.51 4.24
CA ILE A 205 -12.73 24.55 4.96
C ILE A 205 -11.72 25.27 5.87
N GLN A 206 -11.13 26.38 5.44
CA GLN A 206 -10.16 27.12 6.26
C GLN A 206 -10.77 27.60 7.58
N GLU A 207 -11.97 28.19 7.53
CA GLU A 207 -12.70 28.60 8.73
C GLU A 207 -13.14 27.41 9.59
N TYR A 208 -13.51 26.29 8.96
CA TYR A 208 -13.86 25.06 9.69
C TYR A 208 -12.67 24.46 10.44
N TRP A 209 -11.50 24.43 9.81
CA TRP A 209 -10.25 23.98 10.42
C TRP A 209 -9.69 24.98 11.43
N ASN A 210 -10.08 26.26 11.32
CA ASN A 210 -9.54 27.35 12.14
C ASN A 210 -8.02 27.47 12.00
N VAL A 211 -7.57 27.57 10.74
CA VAL A 211 -6.16 27.76 10.37
C VAL A 211 -5.97 29.10 9.66
N ASP A 212 -4.81 29.70 9.84
CA ASP A 212 -4.45 31.01 9.29
C ASP A 212 -4.17 30.95 7.79
N GLU A 213 -3.66 29.81 7.31
CA GLU A 213 -3.25 29.64 5.92
C GLU A 213 -3.52 28.23 5.40
N ILE A 214 -3.97 28.19 4.15
CA ILE A 214 -3.94 26.98 3.32
C ILE A 214 -3.17 27.34 2.06
N TYR A 215 -2.08 26.60 1.81
CA TYR A 215 -1.28 26.72 0.60
C TYR A 215 -1.63 25.56 -0.33
N CYS A 216 -2.09 25.88 -1.53
CA CYS A 216 -2.36 24.90 -2.57
C CYS A 216 -1.12 24.72 -3.44
N PHE A 217 -0.66 23.47 -3.59
CA PHE A 217 0.39 23.09 -4.53
C PHE A 217 -0.14 22.02 -5.47
N ASP A 218 0.12 22.16 -6.76
CA ASP A 218 -0.23 21.17 -7.77
C ASP A 218 0.73 21.31 -8.97
N PRO A 219 1.62 20.33 -9.23
CA PRO A 219 2.63 20.43 -10.29
C PRO A 219 2.03 20.43 -11.70
N GLY A 220 0.79 19.98 -11.86
CA GLY A 220 0.03 19.93 -13.11
C GLY A 220 -0.77 21.20 -13.41
N TYR A 221 -1.00 22.08 -12.43
CA TYR A 221 -1.89 23.24 -12.59
C TYR A 221 -1.14 24.58 -12.47
N GLU A 222 -1.20 25.42 -13.52
CA GLU A 222 -0.41 26.66 -13.63
C GLU A 222 -0.54 27.58 -12.41
N SER A 223 -1.73 27.70 -11.83
CA SER A 223 -1.95 28.59 -10.69
C SER A 223 -1.28 28.10 -9.40
N PHE A 224 -1.01 26.80 -9.28
CA PHE A 224 -0.49 26.15 -8.06
C PHE A 224 0.81 25.35 -8.29
N ASN A 225 1.45 25.46 -9.45
CA ASN A 225 2.66 24.69 -9.79
C ASN A 225 3.95 25.17 -9.10
N ARG A 226 3.88 26.23 -8.30
CA ARG A 226 5.04 26.78 -7.60
C ARG A 226 5.28 26.01 -6.31
N LEU A 227 6.46 25.43 -6.19
CA LEU A 227 6.87 24.75 -4.96
C LEU A 227 6.89 25.71 -3.76
N PRO A 228 6.41 25.26 -2.59
CA PRO A 228 6.50 26.04 -1.38
C PRO A 228 7.95 26.38 -1.01
N GLN A 229 8.16 27.59 -0.48
CA GLN A 229 9.48 28.09 -0.05
C GLN A 229 9.69 27.99 1.47
N LYS A 230 8.75 27.35 2.17
CA LYS A 230 8.75 27.16 3.62
C LYS A 230 8.08 25.83 3.97
N SER A 231 8.29 25.35 5.19
CA SER A 231 7.53 24.25 5.77
C SER A 231 6.22 24.75 6.40
N PHE A 232 5.30 23.82 6.61
CA PHE A 232 3.97 24.02 7.15
C PHE A 232 3.76 23.17 8.39
N ASP A 233 2.84 23.55 9.26
CA ASP A 233 2.49 22.74 10.42
C ASP A 233 1.94 21.37 10.00
N GLY A 234 1.04 21.36 9.02
CA GLY A 234 0.48 20.14 8.45
C GLY A 234 0.64 20.08 6.94
N VAL A 235 0.88 18.89 6.41
CA VAL A 235 0.79 18.60 4.97
C VAL A 235 -0.30 17.57 4.75
N VAL A 236 -1.21 17.83 3.82
CA VAL A 236 -2.26 16.91 3.41
C VAL A 236 -2.01 16.51 1.95
N ALA A 237 -2.15 15.22 1.64
CA ALA A 237 -1.95 14.66 0.31
C ALA A 237 -3.06 13.62 0.06
N THR A 238 -4.17 14.06 -0.53
CA THR A 238 -5.32 13.20 -0.80
C THR A 238 -5.50 13.04 -2.31
N ASP A 239 -5.49 11.80 -2.82
CA ASP A 239 -5.56 11.51 -4.27
C ASP A 239 -4.24 11.86 -5.02
N VAL A 240 -3.10 11.39 -4.51
CA VAL A 240 -1.75 11.80 -5.00
C VAL A 240 -0.86 10.61 -5.30
N LEU A 241 -0.61 9.79 -4.28
CA LEU A 241 0.48 8.82 -4.26
C LEU A 241 0.20 7.64 -5.20
N GLU A 242 -1.06 7.25 -5.33
CA GLU A 242 -1.54 6.25 -6.29
C GLU A 242 -1.40 6.70 -7.75
N HIS A 243 -1.36 8.00 -8.03
CA HIS A 243 -1.18 8.57 -9.38
C HIS A 243 0.29 8.64 -9.79
N CYS A 244 1.19 8.65 -8.82
CA CYS A 244 2.63 8.69 -9.05
C CYS A 244 3.13 7.36 -9.63
N PRO A 245 4.10 7.37 -10.57
CA PRO A 245 4.86 6.17 -10.92
C PRO A 245 5.59 5.59 -9.71
N VAL A 246 5.78 4.27 -9.69
CA VAL A 246 6.38 3.58 -8.54
C VAL A 246 7.82 4.05 -8.29
N GLU A 247 8.53 4.42 -9.35
CA GLU A 247 9.86 5.02 -9.34
C GLU A 247 9.95 6.33 -8.55
N ASP A 248 8.87 7.11 -8.54
CA ASP A 248 8.84 8.47 -7.99
C ASP A 248 8.18 8.57 -6.61
N VAL A 249 7.45 7.53 -6.19
CA VAL A 249 6.73 7.51 -4.92
C VAL A 249 7.63 7.85 -3.73
N ARG A 250 8.86 7.30 -3.69
CA ARG A 250 9.76 7.51 -2.55
C ARG A 250 10.12 8.97 -2.37
N TRP A 251 10.66 9.61 -3.40
CA TRP A 251 11.13 11.00 -3.29
C TRP A 251 9.95 11.97 -3.12
N ILE A 252 8.77 11.66 -3.69
CA ILE A 252 7.56 12.46 -3.49
C ILE A 252 7.10 12.38 -2.03
N LEU A 253 7.12 11.20 -1.43
CA LEU A 253 6.84 11.05 -0.01
C LEU A 253 7.87 11.77 0.87
N GLU A 254 9.16 11.67 0.54
CA GLU A 254 10.22 12.44 1.23
C GLU A 254 9.98 13.94 1.14
N GLU A 255 9.56 14.45 -0.02
CA GLU A 255 9.22 15.84 -0.24
C GLU A 255 8.00 16.27 0.61
N ILE A 256 6.91 15.49 0.58
CA ILE A 256 5.72 15.71 1.41
C ILE A 256 6.09 15.81 2.90
N PHE A 257 6.91 14.87 3.40
CA PHE A 257 7.35 14.89 4.79
C PHE A 257 8.28 16.06 5.09
N SER A 258 9.16 16.45 4.16
CA SER A 258 10.08 17.58 4.33
C SER A 258 9.37 18.93 4.46
N PHE A 259 8.16 19.06 3.90
CA PHE A 259 7.33 20.25 4.06
C PHE A 259 6.55 20.28 5.38
N ALA A 260 6.50 19.20 6.16
CA ALA A 260 5.73 19.14 7.41
C ALA A 260 6.60 19.41 8.65
N ASN A 261 6.08 20.22 9.57
CA ASN A 261 6.67 20.46 10.89
C ASN A 261 6.02 19.62 12.00
N LYS A 262 4.71 19.36 11.90
CA LYS A 262 3.93 18.69 12.97
C LYS A 262 3.25 17.42 12.47
N PHE A 263 2.55 17.47 11.33
CA PHE A 263 1.89 16.27 10.82
C PHE A 263 1.81 16.13 9.30
N VAL A 264 1.65 14.87 8.86
CA VAL A 264 1.26 14.49 7.49
C VAL A 264 -0.05 13.70 7.52
N PHE A 265 -1.01 14.07 6.68
CA PHE A 265 -2.19 13.25 6.39
C PHE A 265 -2.16 12.82 4.94
N ALA A 266 -2.32 11.52 4.67
CA ALA A 266 -2.42 11.03 3.30
C ALA A 266 -3.56 10.02 3.13
N ASN A 267 -4.13 9.98 1.94
CA ASN A 267 -5.03 8.91 1.52
C ASN A 267 -4.50 8.28 0.23
N ILE A 268 -4.51 6.94 0.17
CA ILE A 268 -3.94 6.19 -0.96
C ILE A 268 -4.87 5.05 -1.35
N ALA A 269 -5.32 5.07 -2.60
CA ALA A 269 -6.05 3.96 -3.20
C ALA A 269 -5.13 2.81 -3.61
N CYS A 270 -5.34 1.64 -3.03
CA CYS A 270 -4.64 0.39 -3.39
C CYS A 270 -5.41 -0.42 -4.47
N TYR A 271 -6.23 0.23 -5.29
CA TYR A 271 -7.08 -0.38 -6.30
C TYR A 271 -7.11 0.47 -7.58
N PRO A 272 -7.48 -0.08 -8.76
CA PRO A 272 -7.56 0.70 -9.99
C PRO A 272 -8.60 1.82 -9.92
N ALA A 273 -8.27 2.98 -10.48
CA ALA A 273 -9.25 4.05 -10.69
C ALA A 273 -10.37 3.58 -11.61
N LYS A 274 -11.56 4.18 -11.46
CA LYS A 274 -12.59 4.09 -12.51
C LYS A 274 -12.20 4.85 -13.77
N THR A 275 -11.35 5.87 -13.61
CA THR A 275 -10.90 6.75 -14.68
C THR A 275 -9.80 6.08 -15.50
N ILE A 276 -10.01 6.05 -16.81
CA ILE A 276 -8.98 5.77 -17.81
C ILE A 276 -8.63 7.11 -18.47
N LEU A 277 -7.35 7.41 -18.52
CA LEU A 277 -6.80 8.65 -19.06
C LEU A 277 -6.76 8.61 -20.60
N PRO A 278 -6.61 9.77 -21.29
CA PRO A 278 -6.56 9.84 -22.75
C PRO A 278 -5.51 8.94 -23.43
N ASN A 279 -4.45 8.58 -22.72
CA ASN A 279 -3.42 7.64 -23.19
C ASN A 279 -3.80 6.15 -22.98
N ASN A 280 -5.07 5.84 -22.68
CA ASN A 280 -5.60 4.51 -22.37
C ASN A 280 -4.99 3.82 -21.14
N ARG A 281 -4.34 4.58 -20.25
CA ARG A 281 -3.81 4.05 -18.97
C ARG A 281 -4.79 4.34 -17.84
N ASN A 282 -4.78 3.49 -16.82
CA ASN A 282 -5.52 3.77 -15.58
C ASN A 282 -4.94 5.04 -14.91
N ALA A 283 -5.82 5.87 -14.33
CA ALA A 283 -5.37 7.07 -13.63
C ALA A 283 -4.54 6.75 -12.39
N HIS A 284 -4.84 5.65 -11.68
CA HIS A 284 -3.95 5.12 -10.64
C HIS A 284 -2.83 4.33 -11.32
N ARG A 285 -1.59 4.77 -11.11
CA ARG A 285 -0.38 4.16 -11.66
C ARG A 285 0.24 3.17 -10.68
N THR A 286 0.33 3.56 -9.42
CA THR A 286 0.88 2.69 -8.35
C THR A 286 -0.25 1.97 -7.64
N ILE A 287 -0.73 0.89 -8.26
CA ILE A 287 -1.75 0.01 -7.68
C ILE A 287 -1.03 -1.12 -6.94
N LEU A 288 -0.51 -0.80 -5.76
CA LEU A 288 0.23 -1.74 -4.91
C LEU A 288 -0.55 -2.06 -3.62
N PRO A 289 -0.38 -3.26 -3.05
CA PRO A 289 -1.04 -3.61 -1.80
C PRO A 289 -0.52 -2.71 -0.66
N ALA A 290 -1.39 -2.36 0.29
CA ALA A 290 -1.02 -1.56 1.47
C ALA A 290 0.20 -2.02 2.25
N ALA A 291 0.53 -3.32 2.24
CA ALA A 291 1.75 -3.79 2.89
C ALA A 291 3.01 -3.11 2.33
N TRP A 292 3.03 -2.86 1.02
CA TRP A 292 4.10 -2.12 0.35
C TRP A 292 4.14 -0.66 0.82
N TRP A 293 2.99 0.03 0.83
CA TRP A 293 2.87 1.39 1.35
C TRP A 293 3.33 1.51 2.81
N LYS A 294 2.91 0.57 3.67
CA LYS A 294 3.33 0.51 5.08
C LYS A 294 4.84 0.38 5.26
N ILE A 295 5.54 -0.31 4.36
CA ILE A 295 6.99 -0.47 4.43
C ILE A 295 7.72 0.81 4.06
N ILE A 296 7.27 1.50 3.00
CA ILE A 296 7.89 2.77 2.63
C ILE A 296 7.63 3.80 3.73
N LEU A 297 6.40 3.89 4.22
CA LEU A 297 6.03 4.81 5.30
C LEU A 297 6.77 4.51 6.61
N SER A 298 7.03 3.24 6.95
CA SER A 298 7.75 2.91 8.20
C SER A 298 9.23 3.28 8.14
N LYS A 299 9.85 3.14 6.96
CA LYS A 299 11.24 3.58 6.73
C LYS A 299 11.34 5.10 6.71
N LEU A 300 10.42 5.75 6.01
CA LEU A 300 10.38 7.20 5.89
C LEU A 300 10.10 7.86 7.24
N SER A 301 9.11 7.40 7.99
CA SER A 301 8.81 7.99 9.30
C SER A 301 9.96 7.87 10.30
N ALA A 302 10.86 6.89 10.13
CA ALA A 302 12.08 6.79 10.93
C ALA A 302 13.08 7.93 10.65
N THR A 303 13.06 8.54 9.46
CA THR A 303 13.89 9.72 9.14
C THR A 303 13.24 11.04 9.56
N PHE A 304 11.93 11.02 9.89
CA PHE A 304 11.16 12.17 10.37
C PHE A 304 10.51 11.90 11.74
N PRO A 305 11.30 11.59 12.80
CA PRO A 305 10.78 11.08 14.07
C PRO A 305 9.90 12.08 14.85
N HIS A 306 9.91 13.36 14.47
CA HIS A 306 9.12 14.42 15.10
C HIS A 306 7.77 14.67 14.40
N ILE A 307 7.57 14.11 13.20
CA ILE A 307 6.36 14.29 12.41
C ILE A 307 5.36 13.19 12.75
N LYS A 308 4.16 13.58 13.22
CA LYS A 308 3.04 12.64 13.37
C LYS A 308 2.45 12.37 11.99
N TYR A 309 2.06 11.14 11.68
CA TYR A 309 1.40 10.89 10.40
C TYR A 309 0.16 10.01 10.54
N ALA A 310 -0.81 10.23 9.66
CA ALA A 310 -1.96 9.37 9.48
C ALA A 310 -2.12 9.09 7.98
N VAL A 311 -1.99 7.82 7.59
CA VAL A 311 -2.20 7.40 6.20
C VAL A 311 -3.36 6.43 6.13
N ILE A 312 -4.38 6.77 5.35
CA ILE A 312 -5.53 5.92 5.09
C ILE A 312 -5.27 5.14 3.80
N LEU A 313 -5.23 3.81 3.91
CA LEU A 313 -5.07 2.91 2.77
C LEU A 313 -6.43 2.31 2.40
N GLU A 314 -6.92 2.65 1.22
CA GLU A 314 -8.20 2.17 0.71
C GLU A 314 -8.05 0.95 -0.20
N TYR A 315 -9.01 0.02 -0.14
CA TYR A 315 -9.06 -1.18 -0.96
C TYR A 315 -10.44 -1.39 -1.55
N ALA A 316 -10.54 -2.07 -2.69
CA ALA A 316 -11.83 -2.49 -3.23
C ALA A 316 -12.12 -3.96 -2.85
N TRP A 317 -13.27 -4.23 -2.22
CA TRP A 317 -13.79 -5.59 -2.08
C TRP A 317 -14.63 -5.94 -3.30
N CYS A 318 -14.31 -7.04 -3.98
CA CYS A 318 -15.16 -7.65 -4.98
C CYS A 318 -16.32 -8.36 -4.27
N THR A 319 -17.52 -7.78 -4.30
CA THR A 319 -18.75 -8.50 -3.93
C THR A 319 -19.43 -9.01 -5.20
N PRO A 320 -20.31 -10.04 -5.13
CA PRO A 320 -21.14 -10.43 -6.28
C PRO A 320 -22.00 -9.30 -6.86
N ARG A 321 -22.13 -8.17 -6.16
CA ARG A 321 -22.86 -6.96 -6.57
C ARG A 321 -21.94 -5.83 -7.06
N GLY A 322 -20.65 -6.11 -7.27
CA GLY A 322 -19.63 -5.14 -7.72
C GLY A 322 -18.62 -4.75 -6.65
N ASN A 323 -17.63 -3.94 -7.06
CA ASN A 323 -16.53 -3.48 -6.22
C ASN A 323 -16.97 -2.33 -5.31
N LYS A 324 -16.70 -2.42 -3.99
CA LYS A 324 -16.89 -1.32 -3.04
C LYS A 324 -15.57 -0.96 -2.34
N PRO A 325 -15.20 0.34 -2.24
CA PRO A 325 -14.07 0.79 -1.44
C PRO A 325 -14.30 0.50 0.04
N VAL A 326 -13.25 0.09 0.75
CA VAL A 326 -13.21 -0.14 2.20
C VAL A 326 -11.85 0.33 2.72
N ASN A 327 -11.87 0.97 3.89
CA ASN A 327 -10.70 1.61 4.48
C ASN A 327 -9.99 0.65 5.44
N GLN A 328 -8.66 0.69 5.46
CA GLN A 328 -7.86 0.21 6.59
C GLN A 328 -7.22 1.42 7.25
N LEU A 329 -7.56 1.62 8.52
CA LEU A 329 -6.93 2.61 9.40
C LEU A 329 -5.55 2.12 9.86
#